data_AF-X0YUQ3-F1
#
_entry.id   AF-X0YUQ3-F1
#
_cell.length_a   1.000
_cell.length_b   1.000
_cell.length_c   1.000
_cell.angle_alpha   90.00
_cell.angle_beta   90.00
_cell.angle_gamma   90.00
#
_symmetry.space_group_name_H-M   'P 1'
#
loop_
_entity.id
_entity.type
_entity.pdbx_description
1 polymer ?
#
loop_
_entity_poly.entity_id
_entity_poly.type
_entity_poly.pdbx_seq_one_letter_code
_entity_poly.pdbx_strand_id
1 'polypeptide(L)'
;QDTKEKVRDIFKIDLLTPPDSGGPNVEHILNPMRFNLLLLDFNKLRAGFNRKFPIVCEPQGVLAAFVSNNFRDETVHVVTPRYFALNEDRRAVTLVHERAHTVLRAAGHPGTGDVPACIEPHKGFPGLTYDEAVKNAWCYEWLTASLQSNYTPGRFADLGGCHLAGRAS
;
A
#
# COMPACT_ATOMS: atom_id res chain seq x y z
N GLN A 1 -15.33 -6.03 -9.71
CA GLN A 1 -15.28 -4.89 -8.78
C GLN A 1 -14.73 -3.69 -9.53
N ASP A 2 -15.48 -2.59 -9.52
CA ASP A 2 -15.13 -1.33 -10.16
C ASP A 2 -13.93 -0.67 -9.47
N THR A 3 -13.16 0.13 -10.21
CA THR A 3 -12.00 0.88 -9.67
C THR A 3 -12.43 1.82 -8.56
N LYS A 4 -13.62 2.42 -8.65
CA LYS A 4 -14.16 3.31 -7.61
C LYS A 4 -14.46 2.57 -6.31
N GLU A 5 -14.98 1.35 -6.39
CA GLU A 5 -15.21 0.49 -5.22
C GLU A 5 -13.90 0.15 -4.52
N LYS A 6 -12.86 -0.21 -5.28
CA LYS A 6 -11.52 -0.49 -4.73
C LYS A 6 -10.91 0.72 -4.05
N VAL A 7 -11.03 1.90 -4.66
CA VAL A 7 -10.55 3.17 -4.09
C VAL A 7 -11.31 3.51 -2.79
N ARG A 8 -12.62 3.32 -2.77
CA ARG A 8 -13.44 3.48 -1.56
C ARG A 8 -13.01 2.51 -0.46
N ASP A 9 -12.85 1.23 -0.78
CA ASP A 9 -12.60 0.20 0.23
C ASP A 9 -11.19 0.32 0.81
N ILE A 10 -10.19 0.64 -0.03
CA ILE A 10 -8.78 0.72 0.34
C ILE A 10 -8.42 2.08 0.95
N PHE A 11 -8.82 3.18 0.31
CA PHE A 11 -8.42 4.54 0.70
C PHE A 11 -9.52 5.35 1.37
N LYS A 12 -10.74 4.81 1.51
CA LYS A 12 -11.89 5.51 2.12
C LYS A 12 -12.29 6.77 1.37
N ILE A 13 -12.12 6.75 0.04
CA ILE A 13 -12.53 7.84 -0.84
C ILE A 13 -13.76 7.37 -1.61
N ASP A 14 -14.94 7.89 -1.27
CA ASP A 14 -16.17 7.52 -1.93
C ASP A 14 -16.45 8.42 -3.15
N LEU A 15 -16.31 7.82 -4.34
CA LEU A 15 -16.61 8.44 -5.64
C LEU A 15 -17.90 7.89 -6.27
N LEU A 16 -18.62 7.02 -5.55
CA LEU A 16 -19.83 6.35 -6.01
C LEU A 16 -21.08 7.10 -5.57
N THR A 17 -21.06 7.73 -4.38
CA THR A 17 -22.22 8.44 -3.83
C THR A 17 -22.45 9.79 -4.52
N PRO A 18 -23.59 10.00 -5.21
CA PRO A 18 -23.93 11.27 -5.84
C PRO A 18 -24.02 12.45 -4.84
N PRO A 19 -23.69 13.69 -5.25
CA PRO A 19 -23.80 14.90 -4.41
C PRO A 19 -25.18 15.12 -3.78
N ASP A 20 -26.24 14.67 -4.44
CA ASP A 20 -27.63 14.94 -4.05
C ASP A 20 -28.22 13.84 -3.13
N SER A 21 -27.40 12.89 -2.68
CA SER A 21 -27.86 11.69 -1.96
C SER A 21 -28.10 11.89 -0.46
N GLY A 22 -28.08 13.14 0.02
CA GLY A 22 -28.24 13.45 1.45
C GLY A 22 -27.04 13.09 2.32
N GLY A 23 -25.86 12.87 1.73
CA GLY A 23 -24.61 12.70 2.47
C GLY A 23 -24.14 14.01 3.12
N PRO A 24 -23.16 13.98 4.04
CA PRO A 24 -22.56 15.21 4.56
C PRO A 24 -21.96 16.01 3.41
N ASN A 25 -22.43 17.24 3.19
CA ASN A 25 -21.97 18.12 2.11
C ASN A 25 -20.45 18.25 2.00
N VAL A 26 -19.73 18.06 3.11
CA VAL A 26 -18.27 18.14 3.16
C VAL A 26 -17.59 16.97 2.43
N GLU A 27 -18.13 15.75 2.48
CA GLU A 27 -17.51 14.58 1.84
C GLU A 27 -17.57 14.66 0.31
N HIS A 28 -18.61 15.29 -0.24
CA HIS A 28 -18.72 15.57 -1.67
C HIS A 28 -17.65 16.54 -2.18
N ILE A 29 -17.10 17.38 -1.30
CA ILE A 29 -15.99 18.28 -1.62
C ILE A 29 -14.65 17.57 -1.37
N LEU A 30 -14.53 16.87 -0.24
CA LEU A 30 -13.29 16.23 0.18
C LEU A 30 -12.92 15.03 -0.69
N ASN A 31 -13.85 14.17 -1.09
CA ASN A 31 -13.51 12.95 -1.83
C ASN A 31 -12.87 13.23 -3.21
N PRO A 32 -13.34 14.19 -4.02
CA PRO A 32 -12.62 14.60 -5.22
C PRO A 32 -11.21 15.15 -4.93
N MET A 33 -11.04 15.94 -3.88
CA MET A 33 -9.71 16.46 -3.48
C MET A 33 -8.77 15.35 -3.03
N ARG A 34 -9.26 14.44 -2.17
CA ARG A 34 -8.54 13.25 -1.71
C ARG A 34 -8.16 12.33 -2.87
N PHE A 35 -9.04 12.16 -3.85
CA PHE A 35 -8.74 11.38 -5.04
C PHE A 35 -7.64 12.03 -5.89
N ASN A 36 -7.67 13.35 -6.06
CA ASN A 36 -6.60 14.07 -6.74
C ASN A 36 -5.24 13.91 -6.01
N LEU A 37 -5.23 13.96 -4.68
CA LEU A 37 -4.01 13.68 -3.89
C LEU A 37 -3.51 12.24 -4.11
N LEU A 38 -4.42 11.26 -4.10
CA LEU A 38 -4.08 9.86 -4.38
C LEU A 38 -3.45 9.70 -5.78
N LEU A 39 -3.98 10.37 -6.80
CA LEU A 39 -3.41 10.38 -8.15
C LEU A 39 -2.00 10.99 -8.18
N LEU A 40 -1.77 12.08 -7.43
CA LEU A 40 -0.43 12.67 -7.30
C LEU A 40 0.56 11.70 -6.65
N ASP A 41 0.12 10.93 -5.65
CA ASP A 41 0.98 9.95 -5.00
C ASP A 41 1.31 8.75 -5.91
N PHE A 42 0.35 8.25 -6.68
CA PHE A 42 0.65 7.26 -7.72
C PHE A 42 1.57 7.79 -8.83
N ASN A 43 1.45 9.08 -9.19
CA ASN A 43 2.37 9.71 -10.12
C ASN A 43 3.79 9.80 -9.55
N LYS A 44 3.96 10.16 -8.27
CA LYS A 44 5.26 10.14 -7.60
C LYS A 44 5.83 8.73 -7.55
N LEU A 45 5.03 7.73 -7.18
CA LEU A 45 5.43 6.32 -7.17
C LEU A 45 5.94 5.88 -8.55
N ARG A 46 5.17 6.14 -9.61
CA ARG A 46 5.56 5.84 -10.99
C ARG A 46 6.87 6.52 -11.37
N ALA A 47 7.02 7.81 -11.07
CA ALA A 47 8.27 8.53 -11.30
C ALA A 47 9.44 7.93 -10.49
N GLY A 48 9.17 7.44 -9.28
CA GLY A 48 10.12 6.76 -8.41
C GLY A 48 10.65 5.45 -8.95
N PHE A 49 9.92 4.77 -9.84
CA PHE A 49 10.37 3.59 -10.60
C PHE A 49 11.08 3.94 -11.91
N ASN A 50 10.85 5.14 -12.46
CA ASN A 50 11.54 5.61 -13.67
C ASN A 50 12.99 6.04 -13.40
N ARG A 51 13.42 6.09 -12.14
CA ARG A 51 14.81 6.35 -11.72
C ARG A 51 15.42 5.09 -11.12
N LYS A 52 16.74 4.93 -11.27
CA LYS A 52 17.47 3.87 -10.57
C LYS A 52 17.41 4.13 -9.06
N PHE A 53 17.20 3.07 -8.29
CA PHE A 53 17.29 3.07 -6.84
C PHE A 53 18.12 1.85 -6.39
N PRO A 54 18.83 1.94 -5.25
CA PRO A 54 19.65 0.83 -4.77
C PRO A 54 18.79 -0.33 -4.27
N ILE A 55 19.19 -1.54 -4.64
CA ILE A 55 18.64 -2.79 -4.12
C ILE A 55 19.79 -3.58 -3.50
N VAL A 56 19.64 -3.98 -2.24
CA VAL A 56 20.61 -4.80 -1.52
C VAL A 56 20.01 -6.17 -1.26
N CYS A 57 20.76 -7.22 -1.54
CA CYS A 57 20.33 -8.59 -1.28
C CYS A 57 20.76 -9.01 0.12
N GLU A 58 19.80 -9.24 1.00
CA GLU A 58 20.03 -9.75 2.35
C GLU A 58 19.96 -11.28 2.34
N PRO A 59 20.87 -11.97 3.05
CA PRO A 59 20.88 -13.44 3.10
C PRO A 59 19.81 -14.00 4.05
N GLN A 60 19.33 -13.21 5.01
CA GLN A 60 18.44 -13.65 6.08
C GLN A 60 17.50 -12.54 6.55
N GLY A 61 16.33 -12.92 7.06
CA GLY A 61 15.30 -11.99 7.54
C GLY A 61 13.93 -12.66 7.64
N VAL A 62 12.98 -11.98 8.27
CA VAL A 62 11.60 -12.47 8.42
C VAL A 62 10.65 -11.92 7.34
N LEU A 63 10.99 -10.77 6.76
CA LEU A 63 10.24 -10.12 5.68
C LEU A 63 10.77 -10.54 4.29
N ALA A 64 9.99 -10.32 3.23
CA ALA A 64 10.46 -10.52 1.86
C ALA A 64 11.33 -9.35 1.39
N ALA A 65 10.95 -8.12 1.74
CA ALA A 65 11.74 -6.93 1.55
C ALA A 65 11.49 -5.97 2.72
N PHE A 66 12.35 -4.97 2.86
CA PHE A 66 12.18 -3.87 3.81
C PHE A 66 13.00 -2.66 3.37
N VAL A 67 12.75 -1.52 4.00
CA VAL A 67 13.55 -0.30 3.88
C VAL A 67 13.99 0.15 5.27
N SER A 68 15.02 0.98 5.36
CA SER A 68 15.47 1.51 6.65
C SER A 68 14.53 2.62 7.15
N ASN A 69 14.54 2.88 8.46
CA ASN A 69 13.83 4.02 9.06
C ASN A 69 14.51 5.36 8.76
N ASN A 70 15.63 5.36 8.04
CA ASN A 70 16.25 6.58 7.57
C ASN A 70 15.50 7.09 6.35
N PHE A 71 14.63 8.09 6.53
CA PHE A 71 13.84 8.66 5.44
C PHE A 71 14.65 9.28 4.29
N ARG A 72 15.98 9.38 4.37
CA ARG A 72 16.84 9.80 3.25
C ARG A 72 17.41 8.64 2.45
N ASP A 73 17.36 7.44 3.00
CA ASP A 73 17.81 6.23 2.35
C ASP A 73 16.71 5.67 1.45
N GLU A 74 17.03 5.48 0.18
CA GLU A 74 16.11 4.93 -0.81
C GLU A 74 16.36 3.45 -1.09
N THR A 75 17.26 2.82 -0.33
CA THR A 75 17.64 1.43 -0.50
C THR A 75 16.50 0.50 -0.14
N VAL A 76 16.19 -0.41 -1.07
CA VAL A 76 15.30 -1.53 -0.82
C VAL A 76 16.15 -2.75 -0.51
N HIS A 77 15.99 -3.30 0.69
CA HIS A 77 16.64 -4.52 1.11
C HIS A 77 15.74 -5.71 0.79
N VAL A 78 16.21 -6.62 -0.05
CA VAL A 78 15.48 -7.81 -0.50
C VAL A 78 16.05 -9.03 0.21
N VAL A 79 15.23 -9.71 1.02
CA VAL A 79 15.64 -10.96 1.68
C VAL A 79 15.52 -12.09 0.67
N THR A 80 16.66 -12.41 0.05
CA THR A 80 16.75 -13.22 -1.17
C THR A 80 15.92 -14.52 -1.09
N PRO A 81 16.05 -15.37 -0.06
CA PRO A 81 15.30 -16.64 -0.02
C PRO A 81 13.78 -16.45 0.04
N ARG A 82 13.30 -15.39 0.72
CA ARG A 82 11.87 -15.13 0.88
C ARG A 82 11.29 -14.41 -0.32
N TYR A 83 11.98 -13.39 -0.82
CA TYR A 83 11.52 -12.61 -1.98
C TYR A 83 11.46 -13.45 -3.25
N PHE A 84 12.48 -14.28 -3.50
CA PHE A 84 12.48 -15.13 -4.71
C PHE A 84 11.61 -16.38 -4.60
N ALA A 85 11.13 -16.74 -3.40
CA ALA A 85 10.08 -17.73 -3.22
C ALA A 85 8.69 -17.21 -3.62
N LEU A 86 8.51 -15.89 -3.73
CA LEU A 86 7.29 -15.28 -4.25
C LEU A 86 7.21 -15.40 -5.78
N ASN A 87 5.99 -15.48 -6.31
CA ASN A 87 5.76 -15.35 -7.76
C ASN A 87 6.07 -13.93 -8.26
N GLU A 88 6.19 -13.76 -9.57
CA GLU A 88 6.56 -12.49 -10.21
C GLU A 88 5.64 -11.31 -9.87
N ASP A 89 4.33 -11.52 -9.83
CA ASP A 89 3.39 -10.46 -9.50
C ASP A 89 3.53 -10.03 -8.04
N ARG A 90 3.72 -10.99 -7.14
CA ARG A 90 3.97 -10.74 -5.71
C ARG A 90 5.27 -9.96 -5.51
N ARG A 91 6.34 -10.36 -6.19
CA ARG A 91 7.61 -9.61 -6.18
C ARG A 91 7.40 -8.17 -6.64
N ALA A 92 6.66 -7.96 -7.73
CA ALA A 92 6.38 -6.64 -8.26
C ALA A 92 5.60 -5.76 -7.27
N VAL A 93 4.51 -6.27 -6.66
CA VAL A 93 3.73 -5.47 -5.70
C VAL A 93 4.45 -5.28 -4.37
N THR A 94 5.30 -6.22 -3.94
CA THR A 94 6.22 -6.01 -2.80
C THR A 94 7.18 -4.86 -3.07
N LEU A 95 7.70 -4.69 -4.30
CA LEU A 95 8.49 -3.49 -4.61
C LEU A 95 7.65 -2.22 -4.58
N VAL A 96 6.39 -2.26 -5.00
CA VAL A 96 5.48 -1.10 -4.89
C VAL A 96 5.29 -0.70 -3.43
N HIS A 97 5.11 -1.69 -2.54
CA HIS A 97 5.07 -1.47 -1.10
C HIS A 97 6.32 -0.76 -0.59
N GLU A 98 7.51 -1.32 -0.83
CA GLU A 98 8.76 -0.74 -0.33
C GLU A 98 9.06 0.63 -0.96
N ARG A 99 8.66 0.84 -2.21
CA ARG A 99 8.79 2.14 -2.88
C ARG A 99 7.80 3.16 -2.34
N ALA A 100 6.62 2.76 -1.85
CA ALA A 100 5.73 3.68 -1.16
C ALA A 100 6.38 4.26 0.10
N HIS A 101 7.12 3.46 0.88
CA HIS A 101 7.90 3.95 2.02
C HIS A 101 8.94 5.00 1.61
N THR A 102 9.74 4.70 0.58
CA THR A 102 10.90 5.54 0.20
C THR A 102 10.53 6.78 -0.63
N VAL A 103 9.45 6.72 -1.41
CA VAL A 103 9.05 7.79 -2.33
C VAL A 103 8.01 8.72 -1.71
N LEU A 104 7.01 8.17 -1.02
CA LEU A 104 5.93 8.99 -0.45
C LEU A 104 6.31 9.54 0.92
N ARG A 105 7.14 8.81 1.68
CA ARG A 105 7.71 9.23 2.96
C ARG A 105 6.67 9.82 3.91
N ALA A 106 5.48 9.22 3.96
CA ALA A 106 4.44 9.72 4.83
C ALA A 106 4.75 9.26 6.27
N ALA A 107 4.88 10.20 7.20
CA ALA A 107 4.95 9.89 8.64
C ALA A 107 3.67 9.15 9.03
N GLY A 108 3.76 7.98 9.68
CA GLY A 108 2.61 7.09 9.82
C GLY A 108 2.74 5.70 9.17
N HIS A 109 3.79 5.38 8.43
CA HIS A 109 3.81 4.11 7.68
C HIS A 109 3.96 2.86 8.59
N PRO A 110 3.16 1.78 8.39
CA PRO A 110 3.44 0.48 9.01
C PRO A 110 4.77 -0.05 8.45
N GLY A 111 5.77 -0.22 9.30
CA GLY A 111 7.16 -0.44 8.89
C GLY A 111 8.11 0.70 9.28
N THR A 112 7.58 1.92 9.50
CA THR A 112 8.29 3.05 10.14
C THR A 112 7.93 3.22 11.62
N GLY A 113 6.99 2.41 12.12
CA GLY A 113 6.62 2.33 13.54
C GLY A 113 5.31 3.02 13.93
N ASP A 114 4.57 3.62 12.99
CA ASP A 114 3.56 4.63 13.33
C ASP A 114 2.09 4.23 13.06
N VAL A 115 1.80 3.20 12.24
CA VAL A 115 0.43 2.64 12.10
C VAL A 115 0.38 1.19 12.59
N PRO A 116 -0.42 0.91 13.63
CA PRO A 116 -0.53 -0.42 14.22
C PRO A 116 -1.65 -1.21 13.56
N ALA A 117 -1.33 -1.97 12.50
CA ALA A 117 -1.94 -3.26 12.19
C ALA A 117 -1.50 -3.73 10.80
N CYS A 118 -1.31 -5.04 10.65
CA CYS A 118 -1.38 -5.66 9.34
C CYS A 118 -2.85 -5.64 8.88
N ILE A 119 -3.14 -4.81 7.89
CA ILE A 119 -4.50 -4.59 7.40
C ILE A 119 -4.57 -5.13 5.97
N GLU A 120 -5.67 -5.81 5.64
CA GLU A 120 -6.01 -6.18 4.27
C GLU A 120 -7.01 -5.14 3.72
N PRO A 121 -6.56 -3.93 3.32
CA PRO A 121 -7.45 -2.81 3.01
C PRO A 121 -8.36 -3.11 1.81
N HIS A 122 -7.97 -4.02 0.92
CA HIS A 122 -8.81 -4.46 -0.21
C HIS A 122 -10.16 -5.08 0.22
N LYS A 123 -10.27 -5.55 1.48
CA LYS A 123 -11.52 -6.05 2.06
C LYS A 123 -12.36 -4.95 2.73
N GLY A 124 -12.01 -3.68 2.55
CA GLY A 124 -12.75 -2.57 3.11
C GLY A 124 -12.61 -2.44 4.62
N PHE A 125 -11.44 -2.79 5.20
CA PHE A 125 -11.20 -2.83 6.65
C PHE A 125 -11.86 -1.64 7.38
N PRO A 126 -12.88 -1.87 8.24
CA PRO A 126 -13.70 -0.78 8.78
C PRO A 126 -12.96 0.18 9.70
N GLY A 127 -11.88 -0.27 10.34
CA GLY A 127 -11.09 0.54 11.29
C GLY A 127 -10.05 1.46 10.65
N LEU A 128 -9.90 1.43 9.32
CA LEU A 128 -8.91 2.26 8.61
C LEU A 128 -9.58 3.58 8.18
N THR A 129 -9.01 4.70 8.62
CA THR A 129 -9.42 6.04 8.15
C THR A 129 -8.72 6.41 6.84
N TYR A 130 -9.20 7.46 6.15
CA TYR A 130 -8.50 8.01 4.99
C TYR A 130 -7.04 8.39 5.32
N ASP A 131 -6.82 9.09 6.43
CA ASP A 131 -5.50 9.59 6.82
C ASP A 131 -4.52 8.45 7.08
N GLU A 132 -4.98 7.36 7.68
CA GLU A 132 -4.17 6.16 7.87
C GLU A 132 -3.95 5.42 6.55
N ALA A 133 -4.95 5.35 5.68
CA ALA A 133 -4.85 4.64 4.40
C ALA A 133 -3.81 5.27 3.47
N VAL A 134 -3.79 6.60 3.34
CA VAL A 134 -2.80 7.30 2.50
C VAL A 134 -1.37 7.20 3.04
N LYS A 135 -1.23 6.90 4.34
CA LYS A 135 0.03 6.62 5.03
C LYS A 135 0.33 5.13 5.11
N ASN A 136 -0.39 4.25 4.41
CA ASN A 136 -0.14 2.82 4.52
C ASN A 136 0.34 2.24 3.19
N ALA A 137 1.59 1.80 3.14
CA ALA A 137 2.18 1.16 1.97
C ALA A 137 1.37 -0.05 1.45
N TRP A 138 0.70 -0.80 2.35
CA TRP A 138 -0.21 -1.88 1.96
C TRP A 138 -1.36 -1.36 1.10
N CYS A 139 -1.87 -0.14 1.31
CA CYS A 139 -2.96 0.40 0.50
C CYS A 139 -2.52 0.61 -0.96
N TYR A 140 -1.29 1.08 -1.18
CA TYR A 140 -0.72 1.24 -2.52
C TYR A 140 -0.42 -0.11 -3.18
N GLU A 141 0.11 -1.08 -2.42
CA GLU A 141 0.29 -2.46 -2.86
C GLU A 141 -1.03 -3.07 -3.32
N TRP A 142 -2.06 -3.02 -2.47
CA TRP A 142 -3.35 -3.64 -2.73
C TRP A 142 -4.12 -2.97 -3.85
N LEU A 143 -4.10 -1.64 -3.95
CA LEU A 143 -4.74 -0.98 -5.07
C LEU A 143 -4.03 -1.35 -6.37
N THR A 144 -2.70 -1.36 -6.39
CA THR A 144 -1.92 -1.80 -7.57
C THR A 144 -2.23 -3.23 -7.98
N ALA A 145 -2.22 -4.16 -7.02
CA ALA A 145 -2.59 -5.56 -7.24
C ALA A 145 -4.01 -5.67 -7.79
N SER A 146 -4.97 -4.98 -7.17
CA SER A 146 -6.39 -5.06 -7.52
C SER A 146 -6.68 -4.54 -8.93
N LEU A 147 -5.84 -3.67 -9.48
CA LEU A 147 -6.01 -3.11 -10.83
C LEU A 147 -5.41 -3.99 -11.93
N GLN A 148 -4.69 -5.05 -11.59
CA GLN A 148 -4.19 -6.01 -12.58
C GLN A 148 -5.36 -6.82 -13.19
N SER A 149 -5.26 -7.11 -14.48
CA SER A 149 -6.32 -7.82 -15.23
C SER A 149 -6.54 -9.25 -14.74
N ASN A 150 -5.53 -9.85 -14.13
CA ASN A 150 -5.53 -11.21 -13.59
C ASN A 150 -5.73 -11.25 -12.07
N TYR A 151 -6.19 -10.15 -11.45
CA TYR A 151 -6.31 -10.06 -10.00
C TYR A 151 -7.24 -11.12 -9.43
N THR A 152 -6.70 -11.91 -8.49
CA THR A 152 -7.48 -12.72 -7.55
C THR A 152 -6.94 -12.49 -6.13
N PRO A 153 -7.77 -12.28 -5.12
CA PRO A 153 -7.29 -12.04 -3.76
C PRO A 153 -6.28 -13.08 -3.30
N GLY A 154 -6.50 -14.38 -3.56
CA GLY A 154 -5.57 -15.45 -3.17
C GLY A 154 -4.19 -15.41 -3.84
N ARG A 155 -4.06 -14.84 -5.06
CA ARG A 155 -2.76 -14.68 -5.75
C ARG A 155 -1.90 -13.58 -5.11
N PHE A 156 -2.57 -12.62 -4.47
CA PHE A 156 -1.99 -11.43 -3.85
C PHE A 156 -2.16 -11.41 -2.33
N ALA A 157 -2.84 -12.38 -1.73
CA ALA A 157 -3.01 -12.50 -0.30
C ALA A 157 -1.78 -13.18 0.28
N ASP A 158 -1.34 -12.64 1.41
CA ASP A 158 -0.21 -13.18 2.12
C ASP A 158 -0.62 -14.48 2.82
N LEU A 159 0.13 -15.56 2.62
CA LEU A 159 0.07 -16.72 3.50
C LEU A 159 0.91 -16.52 4.78
N GLY A 160 1.56 -15.37 5.00
CA GLY A 160 2.45 -15.18 6.16
C GLY A 160 2.65 -13.77 6.73
N GLY A 161 2.40 -12.69 5.98
CA GLY A 161 2.70 -11.31 6.41
C GLY A 161 1.92 -10.85 7.64
N CYS A 162 0.60 -11.04 7.67
CA CYS A 162 -0.22 -10.65 8.83
C CYS A 162 -0.18 -11.65 10.00
N HIS A 163 0.16 -12.92 9.75
CA HIS A 163 0.18 -13.94 10.81
C HIS A 163 1.43 -13.88 11.71
N LEU A 164 2.50 -13.22 11.27
CA LEU A 164 3.74 -13.08 12.06
C LEU A 164 3.75 -11.86 12.99
N ALA A 165 2.95 -10.82 12.70
CA ALA A 165 2.86 -9.62 13.55
C ALA A 165 1.98 -9.79 14.80
N GLY A 166 1.15 -10.84 14.86
CA GLY A 166 0.22 -11.11 15.97
C GLY A 166 0.72 -12.08 17.04
N ARG A 167 2.02 -12.43 17.05
CA ARG A 167 2.61 -13.38 18.02
C ARG A 167 3.75 -12.82 18.88
N ALA A 168 3.86 -11.49 18.97
CA ALA A 168 4.67 -10.85 20.00
C ALA A 168 3.73 -10.27 21.07
N SER A 169 3.28 -11.14 21.98
CA SER A 169 2.73 -10.77 23.28
C SER A 169 3.60 -11.40 24.35
#